data_AF-A0A5N6DG09-F1
#
_entry.id   AF-A0A5N6DG09-F1
#
_cell.length_a   1.000
_cell.length_b   1.000
_cell.length_c   1.000
_cell.angle_alpha   90.00
_cell.angle_beta   90.00
_cell.angle_gamma   90.00
#
_symmetry.space_group_name_H-M   'P 1'
#
loop_
_entity.id
_entity.type
_entity.pdbx_description
1 polymer ?
#
loop_
_entity_poly.entity_id
_entity_poly.type
_entity_poly.pdbx_seq_one_letter_code
_entity_poly.pdbx_strand_id
1 'polypeptide(L)'
;MAHYLPSPYNGRVELYPQCQRLFTYAEWLSLRPSEFRTGYKGLHIPRLGKERLENEAEVLQFIRRVSNIPVPQLYGAFEIDGSYLLIMEYVESISMSH
;
A
#
# COMPACT_ATOMS: atom_id res chain seq x y z
N MET A 1 -13.70 6.76 -19.15
CA MET A 1 -12.58 6.10 -19.86
C MET A 1 -11.34 6.92 -19.53
N ALA A 2 -10.59 6.53 -18.49
CA ALA A 2 -9.43 7.28 -18.03
C ALA A 2 -8.18 6.74 -18.75
N HIS A 3 -7.54 7.60 -19.55
CA HIS A 3 -6.32 7.28 -20.28
C HIS A 3 -5.10 7.39 -19.34
N TYR A 4 -4.26 6.36 -19.34
CA TYR A 4 -2.95 6.32 -18.69
C TYR A 4 -1.96 7.17 -19.50
N LEU A 5 -1.20 8.06 -18.85
CA LEU A 5 0.02 8.66 -19.44
C LEU A 5 1.24 8.07 -18.72
N PRO A 6 2.21 7.47 -19.42
CA PRO A 6 3.42 6.93 -18.79
C PRO A 6 4.36 8.08 -18.39
N SER A 7 4.71 8.16 -17.10
CA SER A 7 5.71 9.12 -16.60
C SER A 7 7.13 8.60 -16.81
N PRO A 8 8.07 9.40 -17.34
CA PRO A 8 9.42 8.97 -17.72
C PRO A 8 10.46 9.09 -16.57
N TYR A 9 10.06 9.29 -15.31
CA TYR A 9 11.00 9.55 -14.22
C TYR A 9 11.00 8.46 -13.14
N ASN A 10 12.20 7.95 -12.86
CA ASN A 10 12.55 7.02 -11.77
C ASN A 10 11.79 7.33 -10.46
N GLY A 11 10.91 6.42 -10.06
CA GLY A 11 10.60 6.15 -8.66
C GLY A 11 9.61 7.08 -7.94
N ARG A 12 8.94 8.00 -8.62
CA ARG A 12 7.78 8.70 -8.05
C ARG A 12 6.51 8.25 -8.77
N VAL A 13 5.71 7.44 -8.08
CA VAL A 13 4.33 7.18 -8.48
C VAL A 13 3.60 8.51 -8.35
N GLU A 14 3.36 9.20 -9.47
CA GLU A 14 2.37 10.26 -9.51
C GLU A 14 1.01 9.60 -9.31
N LEU A 15 0.60 9.54 -8.04
CA LEU A 15 -0.78 9.26 -7.71
C LEU A 15 -1.64 10.30 -8.44
N TYR A 16 -2.81 9.86 -8.86
CA TYR A 16 -3.79 10.74 -9.48
C TYR A 16 -3.90 12.09 -8.75
N PRO A 17 -4.16 13.21 -9.45
CA PRO A 17 -4.28 14.53 -8.83
C PRO A 17 -5.25 14.60 -7.64
N GLN A 18 -6.23 13.69 -7.56
CA GLN A 18 -7.11 13.56 -6.39
C GLN A 18 -6.42 13.05 -5.10
N CYS A 19 -5.28 12.39 -5.20
CA CYS A 19 -4.49 11.85 -4.08
C CYS A 19 -3.26 12.70 -3.74
N GLN A 20 -2.90 13.70 -4.58
CA GLN A 20 -1.67 14.49 -4.46
C GLN A 20 -1.68 15.52 -3.32
N ARG A 21 -2.84 15.85 -2.76
CA ARG A 21 -2.93 16.51 -1.47
C ARG A 21 -3.24 15.41 -0.48
N LEU A 22 -2.29 15.06 0.38
CA LEU A 22 -2.47 14.89 1.81
C LEU A 22 -1.19 14.23 2.38
N PHE A 23 -0.33 15.03 2.99
CA PHE A 23 0.89 14.60 3.71
C PHE A 23 0.58 13.83 5.02
N THR A 24 -0.58 13.18 5.13
CA THR A 24 -1.11 12.56 6.36
C THR A 24 -1.45 11.07 6.21
N TYR A 25 -0.98 10.42 5.14
CA TYR A 25 -1.31 9.04 4.82
C TYR A 25 -0.04 8.20 4.64
N ALA A 26 -0.08 6.96 5.10
CA ALA A 26 0.88 5.94 4.76
C ALA A 26 0.33 5.06 3.63
N GLU A 27 1.17 4.76 2.65
CA GLU A 27 0.82 3.93 1.50
C GLU A 27 1.60 2.62 1.53
N TRP A 28 0.88 1.51 1.42
CA TRP A 28 1.47 0.17 1.38
C TRP A 28 1.03 -0.53 0.11
N LEU A 29 2.01 -0.99 -0.68
CA LEU A 29 1.76 -1.59 -1.99
C LEU A 29 2.39 -2.99 -2.06
N SER A 30 1.69 -3.97 -2.63
CA SER A 30 2.34 -5.20 -3.10
C SER A 30 3.16 -4.92 -4.37
N LEU A 31 4.06 -5.82 -4.78
CA LEU A 31 4.74 -5.63 -6.07
C LEU A 31 3.76 -5.90 -7.22
N ARG A 32 3.76 -5.00 -8.21
CA ARG A 32 3.13 -5.25 -9.51
C ARG A 32 3.89 -6.36 -10.25
N PRO A 33 3.24 -7.09 -11.16
CA PRO A 33 3.93 -8.09 -11.97
C PRO A 33 5.13 -7.55 -12.74
N SER A 34 5.08 -6.29 -13.17
CA SER A 34 6.16 -5.58 -13.86
C SER A 34 7.34 -5.21 -12.94
N GLU A 35 7.15 -5.21 -11.62
CA GLU A 35 8.16 -4.89 -10.62
C GLU A 35 8.89 -6.14 -10.10
N PHE A 36 8.45 -7.33 -10.51
CA PHE A 36 9.09 -8.58 -10.13
C PHE A 36 10.52 -8.64 -10.66
N ARG A 37 11.47 -8.92 -9.76
CA ARG A 37 12.88 -9.00 -10.13
C ARG A 37 13.21 -10.39 -10.64
N THR A 38 13.90 -10.46 -11.77
CA THR A 38 14.52 -11.69 -12.26
C THR A 38 15.93 -11.82 -11.72
N GLY A 39 16.22 -12.88 -10.98
CA GLY A 39 17.57 -13.24 -10.54
C GLY A 39 18.14 -14.41 -11.35
N TYR A 40 19.37 -14.84 -11.01
CA TYR A 40 20.01 -16.01 -11.63
C TYR A 40 19.18 -17.31 -11.50
N LYS A 41 18.31 -17.40 -10.48
CA LYS A 41 17.38 -18.52 -10.25
C LYS A 41 16.00 -18.34 -10.90
N GLY A 42 15.83 -17.34 -11.77
CA GLY A 42 14.56 -17.02 -12.43
C GLY A 42 13.78 -15.89 -11.74
N LEU A 43 12.48 -15.80 -12.08
CA LEU A 43 11.58 -14.76 -11.60
C LEU A 43 11.31 -14.92 -10.09
N HIS A 44 11.65 -13.89 -9.31
CA HIS A 44 11.33 -13.85 -7.89
C HIS A 44 10.01 -13.11 -7.66
N ILE A 45 8.98 -13.87 -7.31
CA ILE A 45 7.65 -13.35 -6.97
C ILE A 45 7.51 -13.35 -5.45
N PRO A 46 7.31 -12.19 -4.78
CA PRO A 46 6.96 -12.15 -3.37
C PRO A 46 5.68 -12.96 -3.12
N ARG A 47 5.77 -13.95 -2.24
CA ARG A 47 4.61 -14.77 -1.90
C ARG A 47 3.66 -13.98 -1.02
N LEU A 48 2.36 -14.15 -1.26
CA LEU A 48 1.28 -13.64 -0.41
C LEU A 48 1.26 -12.11 -0.26
N GLY A 49 1.80 -11.36 -1.23
CA GLY A 49 1.88 -9.91 -1.14
C GLY A 49 0.50 -9.24 -1.04
N LYS A 50 -0.47 -9.73 -1.82
CA LYS A 50 -1.86 -9.26 -1.81
C LYS A 50 -2.59 -9.74 -0.55
N GLU A 51 -2.54 -11.04 -0.28
CA GLU A 51 -3.24 -11.67 0.84
C GLU A 51 -2.78 -11.10 2.18
N ARG A 52 -1.48 -10.75 2.30
CA ARG A 52 -0.95 -10.06 3.49
C ARG A 52 -1.63 -8.70 3.68
N LEU A 53 -1.77 -7.91 2.62
CA LEU A 53 -2.37 -6.58 2.66
C LEU A 53 -3.88 -6.63 2.87
N GLU A 54 -4.58 -7.59 2.27
CA GLU A 54 -6.01 -7.84 2.54
C GLU A 54 -6.23 -8.19 4.02
N ASN A 55 -5.42 -9.09 4.57
CA ASN A 55 -5.48 -9.45 5.99
C ASN A 55 -5.19 -8.24 6.88
N GLU A 56 -4.21 -7.40 6.53
CA GLU A 56 -3.89 -6.18 7.28
C GLU A 56 -5.07 -5.20 7.28
N ALA A 57 -5.72 -4.99 6.12
CA ALA A 57 -6.90 -4.14 6.00
C ALA A 57 -8.06 -4.64 6.87
N GLU A 58 -8.39 -5.94 6.80
CA GLU A 58 -9.47 -6.56 7.57
C GLU A 58 -9.20 -6.51 9.08
N VAL A 59 -7.95 -6.76 9.50
CA VAL A 59 -7.55 -6.71 10.91
C VAL A 59 -7.68 -5.30 11.48
N LEU A 60 -7.25 -4.27 10.74
CA LEU A 60 -7.39 -2.87 11.17
C LEU A 60 -8.86 -2.49 11.37
N GLN A 61 -9.73 -2.86 10.43
CA GLN A 61 -11.17 -2.63 10.55
C GLN A 61 -11.78 -3.41 11.71
N PHE A 62 -11.36 -4.66 11.90
CA PHE A 62 -11.83 -5.51 12.99
C PHE A 62 -11.47 -4.90 14.35
N ILE A 63 -10.20 -4.58 14.61
CA ILE A 63 -9.74 -4.02 15.90
C ILE A 63 -10.51 -2.73 16.22
N ARG A 64 -10.68 -1.86 15.23
CA ARG A 64 -11.40 -0.59 15.39
C ARG A 64 -12.89 -0.78 15.68
N ARG A 65 -13.49 -1.85 15.15
CA ARG A 65 -14.90 -2.19 15.39
C ARG A 65 -15.13 -2.81 16.78
N VAL A 66 -14.19 -3.61 17.27
CA VAL A 66 -14.40 -4.44 18.48
C VAL A 66 -13.70 -3.93 19.74
N SER A 67 -12.81 -2.95 19.62
CA SER A 67 -12.01 -2.45 20.74
C SER A 67 -11.87 -0.93 20.70
N ASN A 68 -11.46 -0.36 21.83
CA ASN A 68 -11.09 1.05 21.94
C ASN A 68 -9.58 1.28 21.75
N ILE A 69 -8.85 0.28 21.26
CA ILE A 69 -7.42 0.41 21.01
C ILE A 69 -7.24 1.36 19.81
N PRO A 70 -6.42 2.43 19.94
CA PRO A 70 -6.17 3.31 18.83
C PRO A 70 -5.36 2.55 17.77
N VAL A 71 -5.97 2.34 16.61
CA VAL A 71 -5.33 1.82 15.41
C VAL A 71 -5.46 2.83 14.27
N PRO A 72 -4.48 2.88 13.36
CA PRO A 72 -4.54 3.79 12.22
C PRO A 72 -5.86 3.64 11.44
N GLN A 73 -6.49 4.75 11.10
CA GLN A 73 -7.68 4.73 10.25
C GLN A 73 -7.33 4.19 8.86
N LEU A 74 -8.08 3.19 8.40
CA LEU A 74 -8.05 2.75 7.02
C LEU A 74 -8.96 3.65 6.18
N TYR A 75 -8.43 4.24 5.11
CA TYR A 75 -9.19 5.09 4.20
C TYR A 75 -9.55 4.38 2.90
N GLY A 76 -8.73 3.42 2.46
CA GLY A 76 -9.03 2.63 1.28
C GLY A 76 -8.10 1.43 1.14
N ALA A 77 -8.63 0.35 0.58
CA ALA A 77 -7.88 -0.84 0.20
C ALA A 77 -8.45 -1.34 -1.14
N PHE A 78 -7.61 -1.42 -2.17
CA PHE A 78 -8.05 -1.75 -3.52
C PHE A 78 -6.90 -2.22 -4.42
N GLU A 79 -7.24 -2.87 -5.53
CA GLU A 79 -6.27 -3.37 -6.51
C GLU A 79 -6.11 -2.41 -7.69
N ILE A 80 -4.86 -2.10 -8.06
CA ILE A 80 -4.48 -1.34 -9.26
C ILE A 80 -3.29 -2.01 -9.92
N ASP A 81 -3.40 -2.26 -11.23
CA ASP A 81 -2.30 -2.76 -12.08
C ASP A 81 -1.68 -4.08 -11.55
N GLY A 82 -2.53 -5.00 -11.10
CA GLY A 82 -2.11 -6.29 -10.54
C GLY A 82 -1.42 -6.19 -9.18
N SER A 83 -1.50 -5.03 -8.52
CA SER A 83 -1.00 -4.82 -7.17
C SER A 83 -2.10 -4.31 -6.24
N TYR A 84 -2.09 -4.79 -5.00
CA TYR A 84 -2.95 -4.33 -3.95
C TYR A 84 -2.34 -3.12 -3.22
N LEU A 85 -3.13 -2.05 -3.08
CA LEU A 85 -2.78 -0.81 -2.39
C LEU A 85 -3.62 -0.65 -1.12
N LEU A 86 -2.96 -0.19 -0.06
CA LEU A 86 -3.53 0.18 1.22
C LEU A 86 -3.23 1.66 1.50
N ILE A 87 -4.27 2.45 1.77
CA ILE A 87 -4.19 3.87 2.15
C ILE A 87 -4.71 4.01 3.58
N MET A 88 -3.82 4.37 4.51
CA MET A 88 -4.14 4.47 5.93
C MET A 88 -3.58 5.74 6.57
N GLU A 89 -4.03 6.05 7.78
CA GLU A 89 -3.56 7.17 8.59
C GLU A 89 -2.06 7.05 8.87
N TYR A 90 -1.34 8.13 8.61
CA TYR A 90 0.04 8.25 9.07
C TYR A 90 0.04 8.53 10.58
N VAL A 91 0.60 7.61 11.34
CA VAL A 91 0.79 7.76 12.79
C VAL A 91 2.25 8.07 13.06
N GLU A 92 2.52 9.30 13.52
CA GLU A 92 3.84 9.68 14.01
C GLU A 92 4.18 8.86 15.25
N SER A 93 5.26 8.07 15.20
CA SER A 93 5.68 7.21 16.30
C SER A 93 7.11 7.50 16.73
N ILE A 94 7.38 7.32 18.03
CA ILE A 94 8.73 7.30 18.58
C ILE A 94 9.18 5.84 18.63
N SER A 95 10.41 5.56 18.20
CA SER A 95 10.95 4.20 18.25
C SER A 95 10.96 3.68 19.70
N MET A 96 10.43 2.48 19.89
CA MET A 96 10.40 1.80 21.20
C MET A 96 11.74 1.14 21.57
N SER A 97 12.75 1.23 20.70
CA SER A 97 14.11 0.78 21.00
C SER A 97 14.88 1.88 21.76
N HIS A 98 15.19 1.61 23.03
CA HIS A 98 16.21 2.32 23.80
C HIS A 98 17.43 1.42 24.00
#